data_AF-K1TNI8-F1
#
_entry.id   AF-K1TNI8-F1
#
_cell.length_a   1.000
_cell.length_b   1.000
_cell.length_c   1.000
_cell.angle_alpha   90.00
_cell.angle_beta   90.00
_cell.angle_gamma   90.00
#
_symmetry.space_group_name_H-M   'P 1'
#
loop_
_entity.id
_entity.type
_entity.pdbx_description
1 polymer ?
#
loop_
_entity_poly.entity_id
_entity_poly.type
_entity_poly.pdbx_seq_one_letter_code
_entity_poly.pdbx_strand_id
1 'polypeptide(L)' 'MKNMMTGEMMRILDGPFGIADVTIENILCGTDNGIIAENIRRIRNTTPDDVRRLAHKYLSGEELVTVVAGAENPGI' A
#
# COMPACT_ATOMS: atom_id res chain seq x y z
N MET A 1 -0.26 -9.57 9.62
CA MET A 1 -0.04 -8.59 8.54
C MET A 1 1.39 -8.64 7.97
N LYS A 2 2.45 -8.35 8.74
CA LYS A 2 3.83 -8.22 8.21
C LYS A 2 4.31 -9.37 7.31
N ASN A 3 4.10 -10.62 7.73
CA ASN A 3 4.51 -11.80 6.96
C ASN A 3 3.76 -11.90 5.63
N MET A 4 2.46 -11.56 5.62
CA MET A 4 1.64 -11.54 4.42
C MET A 4 2.13 -10.46 3.44
N MET A 5 2.36 -9.24 3.90
CA MET A 5 2.87 -8.16 3.04
C MET A 5 4.26 -8.47 2.48
N THR A 6 5.13 -9.09 3.28
CA THR A 6 6.44 -9.54 2.82
C THR A 6 6.31 -10.63 1.75
N GLY A 7 5.46 -11.63 1.99
CA GLY A 7 5.21 -12.70 1.02
C GLY A 7 4.60 -12.19 -0.28
N GLU A 8 3.71 -11.20 -0.20
CA GLU A 8 3.09 -10.59 -1.37
C GLU A 8 4.10 -9.84 -2.25
N MET A 9 5.04 -9.09 -1.65
CA MET A 9 6.12 -8.48 -2.42
C MET A 9 7.00 -9.52 -3.11
N MET A 10 7.27 -10.66 -2.47
CA MET A 10 8.01 -11.75 -3.12
C MET A 10 7.21 -12.33 -4.30
N ARG A 11 5.89 -12.51 -4.12
CA ARG A 11 4.98 -13.01 -5.16
C ARG A 11 4.92 -12.10 -6.38
N ILE A 12 4.93 -10.77 -6.19
CA ILE A 12 4.96 -9.79 -7.27
C ILE A 12 6.25 -9.92 -8.09
N LEU A 13 7.36 -10.27 -7.45
CA LEU A 13 8.68 -10.38 -8.08
C LEU A 13 8.99 -11.78 -8.67
N ASP A 14 8.05 -12.72 -8.63
CA ASP A 14 8.28 -14.13 -9.00
C ASP A 14 8.31 -14.38 -10.54
N GLY A 15 8.34 -13.32 -11.34
CA GLY A 15 8.39 -13.44 -12.80
C GLY A 15 8.94 -12.20 -13.50
N PRO A 16 9.41 -12.34 -14.76
CA PRO A 16 10.06 -11.26 -15.50
C PRO A 16 9.14 -10.05 -15.72
N PHE A 17 7.84 -10.27 -15.93
CA PHE A 17 6.87 -9.19 -16.09
C PHE A 17 6.65 -8.42 -14.78
N GLY A 18 6.53 -9.12 -13.65
CA GLY A 18 6.41 -8.46 -12.35
C GLY A 18 7.66 -7.67 -11.95
N ILE A 19 8.85 -8.18 -12.30
CA ILE A 19 10.11 -7.44 -12.13
C ILE A 19 10.14 -6.17 -13.01
N ALA A 20 9.68 -6.27 -14.26
CA ALA A 20 9.62 -5.13 -15.17
C ALA A 20 8.65 -4.06 -14.65
N ASP A 21 7.45 -4.44 -14.24
CA ASP A 21 6.43 -3.53 -13.71
C ASP A 21 6.95 -2.79 -12.46
N VAL A 22 7.52 -3.52 -11.49
CA VAL A 22 8.11 -2.92 -10.29
C VAL A 22 9.28 -1.99 -10.63
N THR A 23 10.11 -2.36 -11.62
CA THR A 23 11.23 -1.49 -12.04
C THR A 23 10.72 -0.19 -12.66
N ILE A 24 9.67 -0.26 -13.50
CA ILE A 24 9.03 0.92 -14.08
C ILE A 24 8.44 1.79 -12.96
N GLU A 25 7.70 1.20 -12.02
CA GLU A 25 7.10 1.91 -10.89
C GLU A 25 8.16 2.61 -10.02
N ASN A 26 9.27 1.93 -9.71
CA ASN A 26 10.37 2.50 -8.93
C ASN A 26 10.94 3.75 -9.63
N ILE A 27 11.17 3.68 -10.94
CA ILE A 27 11.66 4.82 -11.73
C ILE A 27 10.64 5.96 -11.73
N LEU A 28 9.36 5.67 -11.92
CA LEU A 28 8.28 6.68 -11.90
C LEU A 28 8.15 7.35 -10.53
N CYS A 29 8.45 6.62 -9.44
CA CYS A 29 8.51 7.14 -8.09
C CYS A 29 9.83 7.84 -7.74
N GLY A 30 10.78 7.96 -8.69
CA GLY A 30 12.08 8.60 -8.48
C GLY A 30 13.04 7.80 -7.61
N THR A 31 12.94 6.46 -7.63
CA THR A 31 13.74 5.53 -6.82
C THR A 31 14.40 4.47 -7.69
N ASP A 32 15.39 3.77 -7.13
CA ASP A 32 16.00 2.58 -7.75
C ASP A 32 15.43 1.29 -7.15
N ASN A 33 15.85 0.15 -7.68
CA ASN A 33 15.39 -1.17 -7.21
C ASN A 33 15.84 -1.51 -5.78
N GLY A 34 16.75 -0.73 -5.18
CA GLY A 34 17.12 -0.86 -3.77
C GLY A 34 15.95 -0.54 -2.82
N ILE A 35 14.95 0.21 -3.29
CA ILE A 35 13.75 0.53 -2.51
C ILE A 35 12.96 -0.71 -2.06
N ILE A 36 13.10 -1.83 -2.77
CA ILE A 36 12.44 -3.10 -2.43
C ILE A 36 12.98 -3.66 -1.10
N ALA A 37 14.31 -3.70 -0.94
CA ALA A 37 14.93 -4.14 0.30
C ALA A 37 14.56 -3.21 1.47
N GLU A 38 14.48 -1.90 1.17
CA GLU A 38 14.07 -0.88 2.13
C GLU A 38 12.63 -1.06 2.60
N ASN A 39 11.70 -1.32 1.68
CA ASN A 39 10.29 -1.54 1.98
C ASN A 39 10.08 -2.81 2.82
N ILE A 40 10.81 -3.89 2.53
CA ILE A 40 10.80 -5.11 3.35
C ILE A 40 11.30 -4.81 4.77
N ARG A 41 12.38 -4.04 4.89
CA ARG A 41 12.94 -3.62 6.19
C ARG A 41 11.92 -2.79 6.98
N ARG A 42 11.25 -1.82 6.33
CA ARG A 42 10.19 -0.99 6.95
C ARG A 42 9.02 -1.84 7.43
N ILE A 43 8.53 -2.77 6.62
CA ILE A 43 7.43 -3.67 6.99
C ILE A 43 7.78 -4.53 8.19
N ARG A 44 9.00 -5.09 8.23
CA ARG A 44 9.48 -5.87 9.37
C ARG A 44 9.57 -5.02 10.65
N ASN A 45 10.01 -3.78 10.54
CA ASN A 45 10.24 -2.89 11.68
C ASN A 45 9.02 -2.07 12.12
N THR A 46 7.94 -2.03 11.32
CA THR A 46 6.72 -1.29 11.65
C THR A 46 6.16 -1.67 13.03
N THR A 47 5.86 -0.71 13.90
CA THR A 47 5.30 -0.99 15.23
C THR A 47 3.78 -0.86 15.25
N PRO A 48 3.08 -1.40 16.27
CA PRO A 48 1.65 -1.13 16.46
C PRO A 48 1.33 0.36 16.57
N ASP A 49 2.20 1.16 17.18
CA ASP A 49 2.01 2.60 17.33
C ASP A 49 2.16 3.35 15.99
N ASP A 50 3.06 2.89 15.12
CA ASP A 50 3.13 3.40 13.74
C ASP A 50 1.80 3.20 13.01
N VAL A 51 1.21 2.01 13.12
CA VAL A 51 -0.08 1.69 12.49
C VAL A 51 -1.19 2.55 13.08
N ARG A 52 -1.23 2.69 14.42
CA ARG A 52 -2.23 3.53 15.10
C ARG A 52 -2.12 4.99 14.68
N ARG A 53 -0.90 5.52 14.62
CA ARG A 53 -0.62 6.89 14.17
C ARG A 53 -1.07 7.11 12.73
N LEU A 54 -0.81 6.15 11.83
CA LEU A 54 -1.25 6.23 10.43
C LEU A 54 -2.77 6.16 10.30
N ALA A 55 -3.43 5.31 11.10
CA ALA A 55 -4.90 5.24 11.13
C ALA A 55 -5.52 6.56 11.57
N HIS A 56 -4.99 7.19 12.62
CA HIS A 56 -5.45 8.53 13.03
C HIS A 56 -5.19 9.61 11.98
N LYS A 57 -4.08 9.50 11.24
CA LYS A 57 -3.73 10.48 10.20
C LYS A 57 -4.61 10.39 8.96
N TYR A 58 -4.95 9.18 8.51
CA TYR A 58 -5.55 8.98 7.18
C TYR A 58 -7.00 8.47 7.21
N LEU A 59 -7.50 8.01 8.35
CA LEU A 59 -8.86 7.48 8.48
C LEU A 59 -9.73 8.37 9.38
N SER A 60 -9.45 9.66 9.45
CA SER A 60 -10.27 10.61 10.18
C SER A 60 -11.62 10.78 9.47
N GLY A 61 -12.73 10.70 10.21
CA GLY A 61 -14.08 10.84 9.63
C GLY A 61 -14.31 12.16 8.92
N GLU A 62 -13.59 13.21 9.32
CA GLU A 62 -13.67 14.55 8.75
C GLU A 62 -13.04 14.66 7.36
N GLU A 63 -12.04 13.83 7.04
CA GLU A 63 -11.36 13.82 5.74
C GLU A 63 -11.88 12.72 4.81
N LEU A 64 -12.81 11.88 5.28
CA LEU A 64 -13.40 10.80 4.49
C LEU A 64 -14.45 11.34 3.51
N VAL A 65 -14.31 10.96 2.24
CA VAL A 65 -15.29 11.24 1.18
C VAL A 65 -16.06 9.96 0.86
N THR A 66 -17.38 10.00 1.01
CA THR A 66 -18.28 8.91 0.61
C THR A 66 -18.86 9.20 -0.76
N VAL A 67 -18.70 8.26 -1.70
CA VAL A 67 -19.29 8.34 -3.05
C VAL A 67 -20.20 7.13 -3.23
N VAL A 68 -21.49 7.37 -3.47
CA VAL A 68 -22.47 6.33 -3.79
C VAL A 68 -22.78 6.36 -5.29
N ALA A 69 -22.56 5.25 -5.98
CA ALA A 69 -22.97 5.09 -7.36
C ALA A 69 -24.40 4.53 -7.41
N GLY A 70 -25.32 5.29 -7.99
CA GLY A 70 -26.76 5.00 -7.99
C GLY A 70 -27.51 5.83 -6.95
N ALA A 71 -28.78 5.51 -6.71
CA ALA A 71 -29.55 6.24 -5.71
C ALA A 71 -29.06 5.89 -4.30
N GLU A 72 -28.65 6.90 -3.55
CA GLU A 72 -28.33 6.81 -2.12
C GLU A 72 -29.54 6.27 -1.33
N ASN A 73 -30.74 6.55 -1.82
CA ASN A 73 -32.00 5.98 -1.36
C ASN A 73 -33.02 5.87 -2.53
N PRO A 74 -33.20 4.70 -3.17
CA PRO A 74 -34.04 4.54 -4.36
C PRO A 74 -35.57 4.61 -4.13
N GLY A 75 -36.04 5.13 -2.99
CA GLY A 75 -37.42 4.96 -2.53
C GLY A 75 -38.01 6.09 -1.69
N ILE A 76 -37.75 7.36 -2.06
CA ILE A 76 -38.64 8.49 -1.81
C ILE A 76 -38.95 9.16 -3.16
#